data_AF-A0A7S3EW03-F1
#
_entry.id   AF-A0A7S3EW03-F1
#
_cell.length_a   1.000
_cell.length_b   1.000
_cell.length_c   1.000
_cell.angle_alpha   90.00
_cell.angle_beta   90.00
_cell.angle_gamma   90.00
#
_symmetry.space_group_name_H-M   'P 1'
#
loop_
_entity.id
_entity.type
_entity.pdbx_description
1 polymer ?
#
loop_
_entity_poly.entity_id
_entity_poly.type
_entity_poly.pdbx_seq_one_letter_code
_entity_poly.pdbx_strand_id
1 'polypeptide(L)'
;PSPPTLQHSKGMGSALGGTHASNPGTNRFQWRAKEAHTGGAAADSTLVVLDFDCTIAATHMYALLRSGGQEWLERDPDNFYERVFGGSQRVIELQTFLTNLRSSGATLYVLSNGFEAEIKPALKSVQLLEAFERWRCPPNDNKARPLRCLTLSLARWQGRRR
;
A
#
# COMPACT_ATOMS: atom_id res chain seq x y z
N PRO A 1 43.64 -1.06 -40.68
CA PRO A 1 42.86 -1.98 -39.81
C PRO A 1 41.35 -1.74 -39.97
N SER A 2 40.70 -2.62 -40.72
CA SER A 2 39.27 -2.56 -41.04
C SER A 2 38.43 -3.19 -39.91
N PRO A 3 37.18 -2.72 -39.68
CA PRO A 3 36.30 -3.29 -38.67
C PRO A 3 35.63 -4.58 -39.16
N PRO A 4 35.32 -5.55 -38.27
CA PRO A 4 34.56 -6.73 -38.65
C PRO A 4 33.05 -6.45 -38.75
N THR A 5 32.51 -6.78 -39.92
CA THR A 5 31.10 -6.85 -40.26
C THR A 5 30.45 -8.08 -39.61
N LEU A 6 29.40 -7.88 -38.82
CA LEU A 6 28.61 -8.98 -38.25
C LEU A 6 27.32 -9.16 -39.05
N GLN A 7 27.20 -10.33 -39.69
CA GLN A 7 26.11 -10.71 -40.57
C GLN A 7 24.88 -11.19 -39.79
N HIS A 8 23.71 -10.78 -40.28
CA HIS A 8 22.41 -11.31 -39.91
C HIS A 8 22.26 -12.78 -40.34
N SER A 9 21.73 -13.63 -39.45
CA SER A 9 21.11 -14.90 -39.83
C SER A 9 19.61 -14.87 -39.50
N LYS A 10 18.80 -14.97 -40.56
CA LYS A 10 17.36 -15.20 -40.52
C LYS A 10 17.12 -16.69 -40.25
N GLY A 11 16.45 -17.00 -39.14
CA GLY A 11 15.87 -18.32 -38.89
C GLY A 11 14.35 -18.25 -38.97
N MET A 12 13.78 -18.77 -40.05
CA MET A 12 12.35 -19.06 -40.19
C MET A 12 12.05 -20.41 -39.55
N GLY A 13 11.14 -20.43 -38.58
CA GLY A 13 10.61 -21.64 -37.96
C GLY A 13 9.15 -21.42 -37.60
N SER A 14 8.26 -21.86 -38.49
CA SER A 14 6.81 -21.88 -38.29
C SER A 14 6.43 -23.26 -37.76
N ALA A 15 5.76 -23.34 -36.62
CA ALA A 15 5.04 -24.54 -36.20
C ALA A 15 3.83 -24.14 -35.34
N LEU A 16 2.68 -24.53 -35.87
CA LEU A 16 1.34 -24.52 -35.29
C LEU A 16 1.31 -25.35 -34.01
N GLY A 17 0.61 -24.86 -32.98
CA GLY A 17 0.34 -25.68 -31.80
C GLY A 17 -0.44 -24.97 -30.71
N GLY A 18 -1.74 -25.25 -30.62
CA GLY A 18 -2.38 -25.47 -29.33
C GLY A 18 -2.94 -24.24 -28.61
N THR A 19 -4.24 -24.07 -28.78
CA THR A 19 -5.16 -23.41 -27.87
C THR A 19 -4.89 -23.71 -26.39
N HIS A 20 -4.63 -22.67 -25.59
CA HIS A 20 -5.16 -22.55 -24.23
C HIS A 20 -5.12 -21.09 -23.81
N ALA A 21 -6.24 -20.38 -24.05
CA ALA A 21 -6.53 -19.12 -23.38
C ALA A 21 -6.79 -19.42 -21.90
N SER A 22 -5.73 -19.62 -21.12
CA SER A 22 -5.81 -19.55 -19.67
C SER A 22 -6.05 -18.09 -19.33
N ASN A 23 -7.32 -17.70 -19.25
CA ASN A 23 -7.75 -16.45 -18.65
C ASN A 23 -7.14 -16.44 -17.23
N PRO A 24 -6.09 -15.65 -16.94
CA PRO A 24 -5.49 -15.66 -15.63
C PRO A 24 -6.53 -15.02 -14.73
N GLY A 25 -7.30 -15.88 -14.04
CA GLY A 25 -8.39 -15.50 -13.17
C GLY A 25 -7.89 -14.38 -12.28
N THR A 26 -8.31 -13.17 -12.63
CA THR A 26 -8.12 -11.99 -11.81
C THR A 26 -8.92 -12.31 -10.57
N ASN A 27 -8.22 -12.82 -9.54
CA ASN A 27 -8.71 -12.83 -8.17
C ASN A 27 -8.77 -11.36 -7.72
N ARG A 28 -9.67 -10.62 -8.36
CA ARG A 28 -10.06 -9.28 -8.01
C ARG A 28 -10.83 -9.50 -6.71
N PHE A 29 -10.23 -9.09 -5.60
CA PHE A 29 -10.97 -8.90 -4.37
C PHE A 29 -12.12 -7.94 -4.71
N GLN A 30 -13.31 -8.51 -4.97
CA GLN A 30 -14.53 -7.74 -5.09
C GLN A 30 -14.94 -7.40 -3.67
N TRP A 31 -14.58 -6.19 -3.25
CA TRP A 31 -15.25 -5.56 -2.12
C TRP A 31 -16.73 -5.42 -2.48
N ARG A 32 -17.55 -6.33 -1.98
CA ARG A 32 -19.01 -6.15 -2.00
C ARG A 32 -19.32 -5.18 -0.87
N ALA A 33 -19.47 -3.90 -1.21
CA ALA A 33 -20.18 -2.99 -0.35
C ALA A 33 -21.52 -3.66 -0.02
N LYS A 34 -21.81 -3.85 1.27
CA LYS A 34 -23.07 -4.41 1.72
C LYS A 34 -24.16 -3.51 1.13
N GLU A 35 -25.09 -4.07 0.35
CA GLU A 35 -26.15 -3.28 -0.28
C GLU A 35 -26.81 -2.43 0.80
N ALA A 36 -26.69 -1.11 0.66
CA ALA A 36 -27.23 -0.18 1.63
C ALA A 36 -28.74 -0.40 1.69
N HIS A 37 -29.24 -0.79 2.87
CA HIS A 37 -30.68 -0.89 3.08
C HIS A 37 -31.32 0.46 2.79
N THR A 38 -32.17 0.51 1.76
CA THR A 38 -32.85 1.71 1.23
C THR A 38 -33.96 2.23 2.16
N GLY A 39 -33.90 1.92 3.45
CA GLY A 39 -34.86 2.38 4.45
C GLY A 39 -34.28 3.51 5.28
N GLY A 40 -34.40 4.77 4.81
CA GLY A 40 -34.54 6.02 5.57
C GLY A 40 -33.66 6.35 6.79
N ALA A 41 -32.72 5.49 7.19
CA ALA A 41 -31.81 5.71 8.30
C ALA A 41 -30.68 6.62 7.82
N ALA A 42 -30.33 7.62 8.64
CA ALA A 42 -29.16 8.46 8.41
C ALA A 42 -27.98 7.55 8.03
N ALA A 43 -27.37 7.80 6.86
CA ALA A 43 -26.33 6.93 6.32
C ALA A 43 -25.29 6.65 7.42
N ASP A 44 -25.26 5.40 7.90
CA ASP A 44 -24.33 5.00 8.95
C ASP A 44 -22.92 5.27 8.44
N SER A 45 -22.27 6.28 9.02
CA SER A 45 -20.93 6.68 8.61
C SER A 45 -19.96 5.56 8.98
N THR A 46 -19.40 4.92 7.96
CA THR A 46 -18.44 3.84 8.19
C THR A 46 -17.09 4.45 8.55
N LEU A 47 -16.61 4.16 9.75
CA LEU A 47 -15.26 4.51 10.20
C LEU A 47 -14.29 3.37 9.88
N VAL A 48 -13.21 3.65 9.16
CA VAL A 48 -12.12 2.69 8.90
C VAL A 48 -10.84 3.20 9.55
N VAL A 49 -10.28 2.40 10.44
CA VAL A 49 -9.01 2.69 11.13
C VAL A 49 -7.98 1.67 10.67
N LEU A 50 -6.86 2.15 10.14
CA LEU A 50 -5.76 1.32 9.65
C LEU A 50 -4.52 1.52 10.51
N ASP A 51 -3.82 0.43 10.79
CA ASP A 51 -2.45 0.49 11.29
C ASP A 51 -1.49 0.96 10.18
N PHE A 52 -0.34 1.51 10.56
CA PHE A 52 0.67 1.95 9.60
C PHE A 52 1.66 0.84 9.25
N ASP A 53 2.46 0.40 10.22
CA ASP A 53 3.55 -0.56 9.97
C ASP A 53 2.99 -1.94 9.61
N CYS A 54 3.56 -2.55 8.57
CA CYS A 54 3.11 -3.85 8.05
C CYS A 54 1.62 -3.96 7.68
N THR A 55 0.91 -2.82 7.54
CA THR A 55 -0.47 -2.73 7.04
C THR A 55 -0.52 -1.78 5.86
N ILE A 56 -0.35 -0.47 6.10
CA ILE A 56 -0.19 0.53 5.04
C ILE A 56 1.23 0.44 4.47
N ALA A 57 2.25 0.55 5.31
CA ALA A 57 3.62 0.25 4.94
C ALA A 57 3.81 -1.26 4.78
N ALA A 58 4.69 -1.69 3.87
CA ALA A 58 5.01 -3.10 3.70
C ALA A 58 6.03 -3.59 4.75
N THR A 59 6.67 -2.66 5.46
CA THR A 59 7.76 -2.91 6.41
C THR A 59 7.50 -2.20 7.73
N HIS A 60 8.29 -2.52 8.76
CA HIS A 60 8.33 -1.77 10.01
C HIS A 60 9.25 -0.55 9.82
N MET A 61 8.69 0.59 9.39
CA MET A 61 9.45 1.78 9.01
C MET A 61 10.26 2.33 10.20
N TYR A 62 9.69 2.31 11.40
CA TYR A 62 10.40 2.72 12.61
C TYR A 62 11.69 1.91 12.84
N ALA A 63 11.59 0.58 12.77
CA ALA A 63 12.75 -0.29 12.92
C ALA A 63 13.77 -0.07 11.80
N LEU A 64 13.30 0.13 10.56
CA LEU A 64 14.16 0.41 9.41
C LEU A 64 14.97 1.70 9.60
N LEU A 65 14.33 2.81 9.96
CA LEU A 65 15.01 4.10 10.15
C LEU A 65 16.07 4.03 11.26
N ARG A 66 15.83 3.25 12.31
CA ARG A 66 16.78 3.09 13.43
C ARG A 66 17.87 2.03 13.18
N SER A 67 17.78 1.25 12.10
CA SER A 67 18.76 0.21 11.75
C SER A 67 19.57 0.55 10.48
N GLY A 68 19.67 1.85 10.14
CA GLY A 68 20.45 2.34 8.99
C GLY A 68 19.62 2.86 7.83
N GLY A 69 18.29 2.78 7.90
CA GLY A 69 17.40 3.33 6.88
C GLY A 69 17.50 4.86 6.73
N GLN A 70 17.99 5.57 7.75
CA GLN A 70 18.20 7.02 7.69
C GLN A 70 19.18 7.42 6.58
N GLU A 71 20.31 6.72 6.45
CA GLU A 71 21.31 7.00 5.41
C GLU A 71 20.76 6.73 4.01
N TRP A 72 19.85 5.76 3.87
CA TRP A 72 19.18 5.46 2.61
C TRP A 72 18.17 6.54 2.24
N LEU A 73 17.39 7.00 3.22
CA LEU A 73 16.45 8.10 3.05
C LEU A 73 17.16 9.39 2.61
N GLU A 74 18.33 9.70 3.19
CA GLU A 74 19.11 10.89 2.82
C GLU A 74 19.68 10.80 1.41
N ARG A 75 20.10 9.60 0.99
CA ARG A 75 20.70 9.38 -0.33
C ARG A 75 19.68 9.38 -1.47
N ASP A 76 18.51 8.79 -1.24
CA ASP A 76 17.50 8.56 -2.27
C ASP A 76 16.08 8.67 -1.68
N PRO A 77 15.64 9.89 -1.31
CA PRO A 77 14.40 10.09 -0.58
C PRO A 77 13.16 9.68 -1.38
N ASP A 78 13.19 9.87 -2.71
CA ASP A 78 12.07 9.58 -3.59
C ASP A 78 11.80 8.06 -3.65
N ASN A 79 12.85 7.25 -3.85
CA ASN A 79 12.68 5.79 -3.92
C ASN A 79 12.61 5.12 -2.55
N PHE A 80 13.15 5.72 -1.50
CA PHE A 80 13.14 5.14 -0.15
C PHE A 80 11.71 4.83 0.30
N TYR A 81 10.82 5.81 0.22
CA TYR A 81 9.44 5.61 0.67
C TYR A 81 8.71 4.62 -0.23
N GLU A 82 8.85 4.69 -1.56
CA GLU A 82 8.22 3.71 -2.43
C GLU A 82 8.57 2.26 -2.01
N ARG A 83 9.83 2.01 -1.64
CA ARG A 83 10.27 0.70 -1.11
C ARG A 83 9.67 0.37 0.25
N VAL A 84 9.56 1.34 1.16
CA VAL A 84 8.87 1.15 2.46
C VAL A 84 7.42 0.70 2.26
N PHE A 85 6.73 1.25 1.24
CA PHE A 85 5.39 0.85 0.84
C PHE A 85 5.35 -0.38 -0.08
N GLY A 86 6.48 -1.06 -0.30
CA GLY A 86 6.54 -2.32 -1.06
C GLY A 86 6.50 -2.17 -2.58
N GLY A 87 6.89 -1.01 -3.11
CA GLY A 87 7.02 -0.72 -4.54
C GLY A 87 5.82 0.00 -5.15
N SER A 88 6.04 0.64 -6.30
CA SER A 88 5.05 1.42 -7.06
C SER A 88 3.74 0.67 -7.32
N GLN A 89 3.81 -0.60 -7.71
CA GLN A 89 2.61 -1.40 -7.95
C GLN A 89 1.73 -1.50 -6.69
N ARG A 90 2.32 -1.75 -5.52
CA ARG A 90 1.60 -1.84 -4.24
C ARG A 90 1.03 -0.48 -3.84
N VAL A 91 1.74 0.61 -4.11
CA VAL A 91 1.28 1.99 -3.89
C VAL A 91 0.02 2.28 -4.73
N ILE A 92 0.01 1.93 -6.02
CA ILE A 92 -1.15 2.13 -6.90
C ILE A 92 -2.38 1.33 -6.40
N GLU A 93 -2.16 0.09 -5.95
CA GLU A 93 -3.22 -0.74 -5.38
C GLU A 93 -3.78 -0.14 -4.08
N LEU A 94 -2.92 0.37 -3.20
CA LEU A 94 -3.32 1.08 -1.98
C LEU A 94 -4.10 2.35 -2.28
N GLN A 95 -3.63 3.18 -3.23
CA GLN A 95 -4.33 4.39 -3.67
C GLN A 95 -5.74 4.06 -4.16
N THR A 96 -5.86 3.03 -5.01
CA THR A 96 -7.13 2.57 -5.55
C THR A 96 -8.05 2.08 -4.44
N PHE A 97 -7.53 1.27 -3.51
CA PHE A 97 -8.28 0.75 -2.36
C PHE A 97 -8.83 1.87 -1.48
N LEU A 98 -7.99 2.82 -1.06
CA LEU A 98 -8.40 3.92 -0.18
C LEU A 98 -9.36 4.87 -0.89
N THR A 99 -9.15 5.14 -2.17
CA THR A 99 -10.09 5.93 -2.99
C THR A 99 -11.47 5.29 -3.02
N ASN A 100 -11.55 3.98 -3.26
CA ASN A 100 -12.83 3.26 -3.28
C ASN A 100 -13.55 3.32 -1.94
N LEU A 101 -12.83 3.20 -0.81
CA LEU A 101 -13.42 3.34 0.52
C LEU A 101 -13.98 4.75 0.75
N ARG A 102 -13.25 5.79 0.34
CA ARG A 102 -13.75 7.17 0.44
C ARG A 102 -14.98 7.40 -0.43
N SER A 103 -14.97 6.88 -1.66
CA SER A 103 -16.11 6.95 -2.58
C SER A 103 -17.34 6.22 -2.04
N SER A 104 -17.19 5.23 -1.15
CA SER A 104 -18.31 4.60 -0.44
C SER A 104 -18.76 5.37 0.81
N GLY A 105 -18.26 6.58 1.05
CA GLY A 105 -18.61 7.40 2.21
C GLY A 105 -17.88 7.02 3.50
N ALA A 106 -16.83 6.19 3.43
CA ALA A 106 -16.07 5.83 4.62
C ALA A 106 -15.11 6.95 5.03
N THR A 107 -14.99 7.18 6.34
CA THR A 107 -14.01 8.08 6.95
C THR A 107 -12.77 7.28 7.33
N LEU A 108 -11.60 7.65 6.80
CA LEU A 108 -10.36 6.90 6.96
C LEU A 108 -9.41 7.53 7.97
N TYR A 109 -8.88 6.71 8.87
CA TYR A 109 -7.92 7.12 9.90
C TYR A 109 -6.70 6.20 9.92
N VAL A 110 -5.55 6.78 10.26
CA VAL A 110 -4.34 6.02 10.63
C VAL A 110 -4.18 6.05 12.15
N LEU A 111 -4.06 4.88 12.75
CA LEU A 111 -3.70 4.71 14.15
C LEU A 111 -2.42 3.87 14.24
N SER A 112 -1.33 4.51 14.64
CA SER A 112 -0.02 3.86 14.71
C SER A 112 0.70 4.22 16.01
N ASN A 113 1.58 3.33 16.46
CA ASN A 113 2.54 3.59 17.55
C ASN A 113 3.86 4.20 17.04
N GLY A 114 3.97 4.51 15.75
CA GLY A 114 5.15 5.15 15.17
C GLY A 114 5.24 6.65 15.47
N PHE A 115 6.21 7.32 14.84
CA PHE A 115 6.41 8.75 14.99
C PHE A 115 5.70 9.52 13.89
N GLU A 116 4.84 10.47 14.25
CA GLU A 116 4.10 11.29 13.28
C GLU A 116 5.03 12.02 12.30
N ALA A 117 6.16 12.53 12.80
CA ALA A 117 7.17 13.22 12.02
C ALA A 117 7.81 12.33 10.93
N GLU A 118 7.74 11.01 11.07
CA GLU A 118 8.25 10.04 10.10
C GLU A 118 7.12 9.52 9.19
N ILE A 119 5.93 9.24 9.76
CA ILE A 119 4.77 8.71 9.02
C ILE A 119 4.22 9.73 8.03
N LYS A 120 4.12 11.01 8.41
CA LYS A 120 3.48 12.03 7.56
C LYS A 120 4.27 12.29 6.26
N PRO A 121 5.60 12.47 6.28
CA PRO A 121 6.40 12.53 5.05
C PRO A 121 6.28 11.27 4.20
N ALA A 122 6.26 10.09 4.83
CA ALA A 122 6.12 8.82 4.13
C ALA A 122 4.78 8.70 3.39
N LEU A 123 3.65 9.05 4.02
CA LEU A 123 2.35 9.07 3.34
C LEU A 123 2.27 10.14 2.25
N LYS A 124 2.92 11.29 2.45
CA LYS A 124 2.93 12.38 1.49
C LYS A 124 3.70 12.01 0.22
N SER A 125 4.86 11.36 0.34
CA SER A 125 5.70 11.02 -0.81
C SER A 125 5.01 10.05 -1.78
N VAL A 126 4.16 9.16 -1.27
CA VAL A 126 3.36 8.22 -2.09
C VAL A 126 1.91 8.70 -2.36
N GLN A 127 1.61 9.98 -2.12
CA GLN A 127 0.31 10.60 -2.38
C GLN A 127 -0.88 9.92 -1.65
N LEU A 128 -0.62 9.32 -0.48
CA LEU A 128 -1.65 8.69 0.34
C LEU A 128 -2.16 9.59 1.47
N LEU A 129 -1.44 10.67 1.79
CA LEU A 129 -1.77 11.53 2.93
C LEU A 129 -3.21 12.09 2.86
N GLU A 130 -3.62 12.58 1.69
CA GLU A 130 -4.93 13.20 1.48
C GLU A 130 -6.10 12.20 1.54
N ALA A 131 -5.81 10.90 1.57
CA ALA A 131 -6.85 9.88 1.74
C ALA A 131 -7.37 9.79 3.19
N PHE A 132 -6.60 10.30 4.16
CA PHE A 132 -6.93 10.18 5.59
C PHE A 132 -7.42 11.52 6.15
N GLU A 133 -8.53 11.46 6.90
CA GLU A 133 -9.12 12.64 7.56
C GLU A 133 -8.31 13.06 8.78
N ARG A 134 -7.81 12.07 9.52
CA ARG A 134 -6.95 12.29 10.66
C ARG A 134 -6.01 11.12 10.83
N TRP A 135 -4.79 11.43 11.23
CA TRP A 135 -3.85 10.46 11.78
C TRP A 135 -3.66 10.81 13.25
N ARG A 136 -3.52 9.78 14.09
CA ARG A 136 -3.20 9.98 15.51
C ARG A 136 -2.06 9.04 15.87
N CYS A 137 -0.90 9.62 16.16
CA CYS A 137 0.12 8.96 16.96
C CYS A 137 -0.14 9.37 18.42
N PRO A 138 -0.48 8.45 19.33
CA PRO A 138 -0.48 8.76 20.75
C PRO A 138 0.89 9.37 21.11
N PRO A 139 0.94 10.43 21.93
CA PRO A 139 2.23 10.92 22.43
C PRO A 139 2.96 9.76 23.09
N ASN A 140 4.22 9.54 22.68
CA ASN A 140 5.07 8.47 23.17
C ASN A 140 5.66 8.83 24.56
N ASP A 141 4.81 9.39 25.42
CA ASP A 141 5.17 9.69 26.80
C ASP A 141 5.20 8.35 27.52
N ASN A 142 6.40 7.86 27.87
CA ASN A 142 6.65 6.64 28.66
C ASN A 142 5.91 6.59 30.02
N LYS A 143 5.04 7.56 30.33
CA LYS A 143 4.22 7.68 31.55
C LYS A 143 2.72 7.59 31.30
N ALA A 144 2.24 7.71 30.06
CA ALA A 144 0.82 7.66 29.75
C ALA A 144 0.36 6.20 29.61
N ARG A 145 -0.68 5.82 30.36
CA ARG A 145 -1.25 4.47 30.31
C ARG A 145 -1.65 4.14 28.86
N PRO A 146 -1.35 2.94 28.36
CA PRO A 146 -1.72 2.56 27.00
C PRO A 146 -3.24 2.69 26.86
N LEU A 147 -3.66 3.57 25.95
CA LEU A 147 -5.04 3.57 25.49
C LEU A 147 -5.25 2.18 24.89
N ARG A 148 -6.13 1.37 25.51
CA ARG A 148 -6.62 0.13 24.93
C ARG A 148 -7.46 0.49 23.71
N CYS A 149 -6.81 0.85 22.61
CA CYS A 149 -7.47 0.91 21.34
C CYS A 149 -7.64 -0.53 20.88
N LEU A 150 -8.88 -0.97 20.72
CA LEU A 150 -9.21 -2.21 20.04
C LEU A 150 -8.79 -2.03 18.57
N THR A 151 -7.53 -2.29 18.27
CA THR A 151 -7.05 -2.47 16.91
C THR A 151 -7.80 -3.67 16.34
N LEU A 152 -8.77 -3.40 15.48
CA LEU A 152 -9.23 -4.40 14.53
C LEU A 152 -8.03 -4.70 13.63
N SER A 153 -7.28 -5.73 14.01
CA SER A 153 -6.30 -6.38 13.14
C SER A 153 -7.07 -6.89 11.92
N LEU A 154 -7.11 -6.07 10.88
CA LEU A 154 -7.51 -6.54 9.56
C LEU A 154 -6.50 -7.64 9.21
N ALA A 155 -7.00 -8.84 8.90
CA ALA A 155 -6.18 -9.98 8.53
C ALA A 155 -5.07 -9.53 7.56
N ARG A 156 -3.82 -9.84 7.94
CA ARG A 156 -2.57 -9.54 7.24
C ARG A 156 -2.79 -9.48 5.72
N TRP A 157 -2.67 -8.29 5.11
CA TRP A 157 -2.73 -8.15 3.66
C TRP A 157 -1.49 -8.82 3.05
N GLN A 158 -1.59 -10.11 2.74
CA GLN A 158 -0.57 -10.84 2.01
C GLN A 158 -0.75 -10.57 0.52
N GLY A 159 -0.16 -9.47 0.05
CA GLY A 159 0.11 -9.31 -1.38
C GLY A 159 0.88 -10.54 -1.86
N ARG A 160 0.29 -11.30 -2.81
CA ARG A 160 0.87 -12.54 -3.34
C ARG A 160 2.28 -12.26 -3.86
N ARG A 161 3.29 -12.90 -3.26
CA ARG A 161 4.56 -13.13 -3.97
C ARG A 161 4.24 -14.08 -5.13
N ARG A 162 4.43 -13.61 -6.36
CA ARG A 162 4.56 -14.49 -7.52
C ARG A 162 5.92 -15.18 -7.46
#